data_AF-A0A1B0A1R0-F1
#
_entry.id   AF-A0A1B0A1R0-F1
#
_cell.length_a   1.000
_cell.length_b   1.000
_cell.length_c   1.000
_cell.angle_alpha   90.00
_cell.angle_beta   90.00
_cell.angle_gamma   90.00
#
_symmetry.space_group_name_H-M   'P 1'
#
loop_
_entity.id
_entity.type
_entity.pdbx_description
1 polymer ?
#
loop_
_entity_poly.entity_id
_entity_poly.type
_entity_poly.pdbx_seq_one_letter_code
_entity_poly.pdbx_strand_id
1 'polypeptide(L)'
;MSSRDCILCKLISLTITAVVCSVLFLASLHINYHWEFIKEHVRFRRNSPQQNGWMHSPQGMLRVYMFNVTNAESFLNGTDLRLKIEQIGPIAYHVTGLNEILSQTDDNVTFRRNPHNIFEFDPWASSSPDILNQTIIMPNIILLSSAAKLHDWVFFVRHAFNAITINESAFLKETINYFLWDFTIPTLSLLAHYVPNIVSNCGLLYNALRPKDLIYNVKIGVDNGIENFFRVNTFNNKTYFPQQRAYVKRAKKSDEHCPVILDNSFDNSLFPPLLTPETELNIIATESCRTLKLNYDRDVVCQGFNAYREVPTAFSAPHFMNTAYNFTKHFEGLSPDKEKHEAEVIIEPTMGIPLEEKYRFQINIPLPDMKGFNKDLQRFSHMVIPSFWYEFVSLFQISSSLQLSFVLIQLRNFDNFRIWTICQH
;
A
#
# COMPACT_ATOMS: atom_id res chain seq x y z
N MET A 1 -9.26 33.81 -64.97
CA MET A 1 -8.12 32.93 -64.63
C MET A 1 -8.09 31.80 -65.65
N SER A 2 -6.99 31.66 -66.39
CA SER A 2 -6.86 30.60 -67.39
C SER A 2 -6.78 29.23 -66.70
N SER A 3 -7.30 28.17 -67.33
CA SER A 3 -7.17 26.79 -66.84
C SER A 3 -5.71 26.43 -66.51
N ARG A 4 -4.74 27.01 -67.23
CA ARG A 4 -3.30 26.85 -67.00
C ARG A 4 -2.81 27.49 -65.70
N ASP A 5 -3.33 28.66 -65.33
CA ASP A 5 -2.93 29.37 -64.10
C ASP A 5 -3.40 28.58 -62.85
N CYS A 6 -4.57 27.95 -62.95
CA CYS A 6 -5.10 27.08 -61.89
C CYS A 6 -4.26 25.80 -61.71
N ILE A 7 -3.79 25.20 -62.82
CA ILE A 7 -2.92 24.01 -62.77
C ILE A 7 -1.55 24.36 -62.19
N LEU A 8 -0.97 25.51 -62.56
CA LEU A 8 0.31 25.97 -62.05
C LEU A 8 0.26 26.23 -60.53
N CYS A 9 -0.79 26.91 -60.03
CA CYS A 9 -0.97 27.12 -58.60
C CYS A 9 -1.13 25.81 -57.81
N LYS A 10 -1.82 24.81 -58.37
CA LYS A 10 -1.95 23.49 -57.75
C LYS A 10 -0.61 22.76 -57.68
N LEU A 11 0.19 22.80 -58.74
CA LEU A 11 1.52 22.21 -58.78
C LEU A 11 2.47 22.87 -57.78
N ILE A 12 2.46 24.21 -57.70
CA ILE A 12 3.25 24.96 -56.71
C ILE A 12 2.83 24.56 -55.29
N SER A 13 1.53 24.55 -55.00
CA SER A 13 1.03 24.12 -53.68
C SER A 13 1.45 22.70 -53.33
N LEU A 14 1.34 21.75 -54.27
CA LEU A 14 1.76 20.35 -54.07
C LEU A 14 3.27 20.25 -53.81
N THR A 15 4.10 20.98 -54.55
CA THR A 15 5.55 20.98 -54.32
C THR A 15 5.92 21.58 -52.96
N ILE A 16 5.28 22.68 -52.55
CA ILE A 16 5.51 23.27 -51.22
C ILE A 16 5.10 22.29 -50.13
N THR A 17 3.92 21.67 -50.23
CA THR A 17 3.48 20.67 -49.25
C THR A 17 4.43 19.47 -49.21
N ALA A 18 4.90 18.97 -50.35
CA ALA A 18 5.84 17.85 -50.41
C ALA A 18 7.20 18.20 -49.77
N VAL A 19 7.71 19.42 -50.01
CA VAL A 19 8.95 19.91 -49.39
C VAL A 19 8.76 20.06 -47.88
N VAL A 20 7.66 20.66 -47.42
CA VAL A 20 7.34 20.81 -45.98
C VAL A 20 7.23 19.44 -45.32
N CYS A 21 6.49 18.50 -45.91
CA CYS A 21 6.36 17.14 -45.38
C CYS A 21 7.72 16.41 -45.32
N SER A 22 8.57 16.57 -46.35
CA SER A 22 9.91 15.96 -46.37
C SER A 22 10.82 16.55 -45.30
N VAL A 23 10.79 17.87 -45.11
CA VAL A 23 11.54 18.55 -44.05
C VAL A 23 11.05 18.12 -42.67
N LEU A 24 9.74 18.05 -42.45
CA LEU A 24 9.15 17.57 -41.19
C LEU A 24 9.50 16.10 -40.92
N PHE A 25 9.53 15.25 -41.94
CA PHE A 25 9.95 13.86 -41.83
C PHE A 25 11.43 13.74 -41.46
N LEU A 26 12.31 14.48 -42.15
CA LEU A 26 13.74 14.48 -41.82
C LEU A 26 14.01 15.05 -40.42
N ALA A 27 13.27 16.08 -40.01
CA ALA A 27 13.33 16.61 -38.64
C ALA A 27 12.84 15.59 -37.61
N SER A 28 11.75 14.87 -37.92
CA SER A 28 11.20 13.78 -37.11
C SER A 28 12.21 12.67 -36.83
N LEU A 29 13.02 12.28 -37.82
CA LEU A 29 14.04 11.24 -37.65
C LEU A 29 15.13 11.59 -36.61
N HIS A 30 15.36 12.88 -36.36
CA HIS A 30 16.33 13.35 -35.36
C HIS A 30 15.74 13.44 -33.94
N ILE A 31 14.42 13.30 -33.79
CA ILE A 31 13.76 13.38 -32.48
C ILE A 31 13.73 11.99 -31.85
N ASN A 32 14.27 11.89 -30.63
CA ASN A 32 14.05 10.72 -29.81
C ASN A 32 12.67 10.78 -29.15
N TYR A 33 11.65 10.29 -29.85
CA TYR A 33 10.27 10.27 -29.37
C TYR A 33 10.09 9.59 -28.01
N HIS A 34 10.89 8.56 -27.72
CA HIS A 34 10.86 7.90 -26.41
C HIS A 34 11.23 8.88 -25.30
N TRP A 35 12.31 9.64 -25.51
CA TRP A 35 12.77 10.64 -24.54
C TRP A 35 11.81 11.81 -24.41
N GLU A 36 11.24 12.30 -25.52
CA GLU A 36 10.23 13.35 -25.48
C GLU A 36 8.95 12.89 -24.77
N PHE A 37 8.58 11.62 -24.93
CA PHE A 37 7.46 11.04 -24.20
C PHE A 37 7.75 10.96 -22.69
N ILE A 38 8.94 10.50 -22.30
CA ILE A 38 9.37 10.47 -20.88
C ILE A 38 9.33 11.87 -20.28
N LYS A 39 9.84 12.89 -20.99
CA LYS A 39 9.75 14.28 -20.53
C LYS A 39 8.30 14.71 -20.34
N GLU A 40 7.40 14.33 -21.25
CA GLU A 40 5.99 14.68 -21.15
C GLU A 40 5.30 13.97 -19.98
N HIS A 41 5.64 12.70 -19.72
CA HIS A 41 5.21 11.95 -18.54
C HIS A 41 5.65 12.65 -17.24
N VAL A 42 6.94 12.99 -17.14
CA VAL A 42 7.53 13.62 -15.95
C VAL A 42 6.98 15.03 -15.71
N ARG A 43 6.62 15.77 -16.77
CA ARG A 43 5.95 17.08 -16.66
C ARG A 43 4.62 17.03 -15.91
N PHE A 44 3.94 15.88 -15.89
CA PHE A 44 2.69 15.67 -15.16
C PHE A 44 1.67 16.81 -15.40
N ARG A 45 1.44 17.14 -16.68
CA ARG A 45 0.68 18.34 -17.05
C ARG A 45 -0.75 18.31 -16.52
N ARG A 46 -1.25 19.51 -16.21
CA ARG A 46 -2.62 19.74 -15.79
C ARG A 46 -3.62 19.16 -16.80
N ASN A 47 -4.61 18.42 -16.31
CA ASN A 47 -5.65 17.76 -17.11
C ASN A 47 -5.13 16.72 -18.11
N SER A 48 -3.88 16.25 -17.97
CA SER A 48 -3.36 15.15 -18.78
C SER A 48 -4.09 13.84 -18.45
N PRO A 49 -4.17 12.88 -19.39
CA PRO A 49 -4.75 11.56 -19.11
C PRO A 49 -4.13 10.86 -17.90
N GLN A 50 -2.81 11.01 -17.71
CA GLN A 50 -2.09 10.47 -16.56
C GLN A 50 -2.56 11.10 -15.25
N GLN A 51 -2.60 12.43 -15.16
CA GLN A 51 -3.07 13.12 -13.97
C GLN A 51 -4.52 12.77 -13.65
N ASN A 52 -5.39 12.69 -14.66
CA ASN A 52 -6.80 12.35 -14.47
C ASN A 52 -6.99 10.91 -13.93
N GLY A 53 -6.23 9.95 -14.45
CA GLY A 53 -6.24 8.58 -13.95
C GLY A 53 -5.68 8.49 -12.51
N TRP A 54 -4.59 9.20 -12.24
CA TRP A 54 -4.00 9.28 -10.91
C TRP A 54 -4.92 9.94 -9.87
N MET A 55 -5.73 10.92 -10.24
CA MET A 55 -6.66 11.59 -9.32
C MET A 55 -7.70 10.63 -8.71
N HIS A 56 -8.05 9.53 -9.39
CA HIS A 56 -9.05 8.56 -8.92
C HIS A 56 -8.40 7.24 -8.43
N SER A 57 -7.11 7.30 -8.08
CA SER A 57 -6.32 6.17 -7.59
C SER A 57 -6.13 6.24 -6.07
N PRO A 58 -6.06 5.10 -5.35
CA PRO A 58 -6.19 3.73 -5.86
C PRO A 58 -7.66 3.31 -6.02
N GLN A 59 -7.92 2.36 -6.92
CA GLN A 59 -9.22 1.71 -7.05
C GLN A 59 -9.03 0.19 -6.93
N GLY A 60 -9.74 -0.44 -6.02
CA GLY A 60 -9.46 -1.83 -5.71
C GLY A 60 -10.43 -2.50 -4.73
N MET A 61 -10.00 -3.65 -4.24
CA MET A 61 -10.70 -4.41 -3.21
C MET A 61 -9.81 -4.56 -1.98
N LEU A 62 -10.36 -4.20 -0.82
CA LEU A 62 -9.81 -4.60 0.47
C LEU A 62 -10.48 -5.90 0.89
N ARG A 63 -9.70 -6.91 1.25
CA ARG A 63 -10.14 -8.17 1.83
C ARG A 63 -9.54 -8.32 3.21
N VAL A 64 -10.38 -8.54 4.21
CA VAL A 64 -9.95 -8.77 5.59
C VAL A 64 -10.14 -10.24 5.94
N TYR A 65 -9.19 -10.78 6.69
CA TYR A 65 -9.18 -12.16 7.16
C TYR A 65 -8.89 -12.17 8.66
N MET A 66 -9.77 -12.80 9.43
CA MET A 66 -9.73 -12.83 10.88
C MET A 66 -9.38 -14.23 11.38
N PHE A 67 -8.90 -14.33 12.62
CA PHE A 67 -8.46 -15.59 13.21
C PHE A 67 -9.41 -16.01 14.35
N ASN A 68 -10.29 -16.96 14.05
CA ASN A 68 -11.21 -17.58 15.01
C ASN A 68 -10.48 -18.62 15.88
N VAL A 69 -10.69 -18.58 17.19
CA VAL A 69 -10.08 -19.51 18.15
C VAL A 69 -11.07 -20.59 18.54
N THR A 70 -10.73 -21.85 18.28
CA THR A 70 -11.65 -22.99 18.47
C THR A 70 -11.52 -23.68 19.84
N ASN A 71 -10.42 -23.43 20.57
CA ASN A 71 -10.12 -24.10 21.85
C ASN A 71 -9.83 -23.14 23.01
N ALA A 72 -10.48 -21.97 23.03
CA ALA A 72 -10.25 -20.91 24.01
C ALA A 72 -10.32 -21.41 25.47
N GLU A 73 -11.36 -22.15 25.83
CA GLU A 73 -11.55 -22.66 27.20
C GLU A 73 -10.48 -23.67 27.61
N SER A 74 -10.20 -24.64 26.73
CA SER A 74 -9.14 -25.65 26.95
C SER A 74 -7.75 -25.03 27.09
N PHE A 75 -7.49 -23.96 26.34
CA PHE A 75 -6.23 -23.21 26.44
C PHE A 75 -6.09 -22.46 27.77
N LEU A 76 -7.17 -21.78 28.23
CA LEU A 76 -7.18 -21.06 29.50
C LEU A 76 -7.05 -22.02 30.70
N ASN A 77 -7.76 -23.15 30.67
CA ASN A 77 -7.68 -24.19 31.69
C ASN A 77 -6.33 -24.93 31.70
N GLY A 78 -5.53 -24.77 30.64
CA GLY A 78 -4.20 -25.33 30.52
C GLY A 78 -4.14 -26.78 30.05
N THR A 79 -5.26 -27.35 29.59
CA THR A 79 -5.29 -28.68 28.97
C THR A 79 -4.62 -28.64 27.59
N ASP A 80 -4.90 -27.58 26.82
CA ASP A 80 -4.23 -27.32 25.55
C ASP A 80 -3.12 -26.28 25.75
N LEU A 81 -1.93 -26.56 25.22
CA LEU A 81 -0.77 -25.65 25.29
C LEU A 81 -0.69 -24.69 24.10
N ARG A 82 -1.42 -24.99 23.02
CA ARG A 82 -1.43 -24.21 21.77
C ARG A 82 -2.83 -23.74 21.46
N LEU A 83 -2.94 -22.55 20.88
CA LEU A 83 -4.19 -22.03 20.33
C LEU A 83 -4.46 -22.64 18.96
N LYS A 84 -5.65 -23.21 18.80
CA LYS A 84 -6.16 -23.72 17.53
C LYS A 84 -6.90 -22.59 16.84
N ILE A 85 -6.31 -22.13 15.73
CA ILE A 85 -6.78 -20.98 14.97
C ILE A 85 -7.37 -21.46 13.64
N GLU A 86 -8.51 -20.88 13.28
CA GLU A 86 -9.17 -21.03 12.00
C GLU A 86 -9.30 -19.66 11.33
N GLN A 87 -8.90 -19.55 10.06
CA GLN A 87 -9.04 -18.30 9.31
C GLN A 87 -10.50 -18.14 8.83
N ILE A 88 -11.07 -16.95 9.06
CA ILE A 88 -12.37 -16.54 8.55
C ILE A 88 -12.19 -15.39 7.56
N GLY A 89 -12.75 -15.53 6.36
CA GLY A 89 -12.69 -14.53 5.30
C GLY A 89 -12.46 -15.15 3.91
N PRO A 90 -12.46 -14.33 2.85
CA PRO A 90 -12.41 -12.86 2.91
C PRO A 90 -13.72 -12.20 3.34
N ILE A 91 -13.60 -11.09 4.08
CA ILE A 91 -14.60 -10.02 4.18
C ILE A 91 -14.15 -8.92 3.21
N ALA A 92 -14.91 -8.71 2.13
CA ALA A 92 -14.50 -7.86 1.02
C ALA A 92 -15.19 -6.48 1.06
N TYR A 93 -14.43 -5.45 0.69
CA TYR A 93 -14.88 -4.07 0.55
C TYR A 93 -14.36 -3.49 -0.75
N HIS A 94 -15.25 -2.83 -1.51
CA HIS A 94 -14.86 -2.00 -2.63
C HIS A 94 -14.29 -0.68 -2.12
N VAL A 95 -13.13 -0.28 -2.65
CA VAL A 95 -12.43 0.94 -2.23
C VAL A 95 -12.09 1.77 -3.46
N THR A 96 -12.47 3.05 -3.42
CA THR A 96 -12.00 4.05 -4.38
C THR A 96 -11.38 5.22 -3.63
N GLY A 97 -10.17 5.59 -4.03
CA GLY A 97 -9.44 6.74 -3.53
C GLY A 97 -9.65 7.99 -4.36
N LEU A 98 -9.29 9.14 -3.79
CA LEU A 98 -9.31 10.43 -4.45
C LEU A 98 -8.07 11.25 -4.05
N ASN A 99 -7.32 11.72 -5.05
CA ASN A 99 -6.23 12.68 -4.86
C ASN A 99 -6.71 14.08 -5.27
N GLU A 100 -6.96 14.93 -4.29
CA GLU A 100 -7.39 16.32 -4.47
C GLU A 100 -6.17 17.23 -4.61
N ILE A 101 -5.97 17.82 -5.80
CA ILE A 101 -4.86 18.75 -6.04
C ILE A 101 -5.14 20.08 -5.31
N LEU A 102 -4.23 20.47 -4.41
CA LEU A 102 -4.30 21.72 -3.65
C LEU A 102 -3.54 22.84 -4.38
N SER A 103 -2.38 22.52 -4.94
CA SER A 103 -1.58 23.43 -5.76
C SER A 103 -0.66 22.66 -6.69
N GLN A 104 -0.30 23.25 -7.82
CA GLN A 104 0.64 22.64 -8.77
C GLN A 104 1.46 23.74 -9.45
N THR A 105 2.78 23.62 -9.41
CA THR A 105 3.73 24.41 -10.21
C THR A 105 4.30 23.55 -11.34
N ASP A 106 5.29 24.06 -12.07
CA ASP A 106 6.01 23.26 -13.07
C ASP A 106 6.93 22.21 -12.43
N ASP A 107 7.31 22.39 -11.15
CA ASP A 107 8.30 21.57 -10.44
C ASP A 107 7.71 20.72 -9.30
N ASN A 108 6.51 21.03 -8.83
CA ASN A 108 5.88 20.26 -7.76
C ASN A 108 4.36 20.23 -7.85
N VAL A 109 3.77 19.21 -7.24
CA VAL A 109 2.34 19.14 -6.99
C VAL A 109 2.10 18.85 -5.52
N THR A 110 1.21 19.64 -4.92
CA THR A 110 0.70 19.43 -3.56
C THR A 110 -0.72 18.91 -3.65
N PHE A 111 -1.00 17.78 -3.01
CA PHE A 111 -2.32 17.17 -3.04
C PHE A 111 -2.69 16.56 -1.68
N ARG A 112 -4.00 16.47 -1.43
CA ARG A 112 -4.57 15.72 -0.32
C ARG A 112 -5.02 14.36 -0.83
N ARG A 113 -4.53 13.30 -0.20
CA ARG A 113 -4.90 11.92 -0.53
C ARG A 113 -6.03 11.45 0.38
N ASN A 114 -7.13 11.02 -0.21
CA ASN A 114 -8.24 10.36 0.45
C ASN A 114 -8.29 8.92 -0.04
N PRO A 115 -7.56 7.98 0.60
CA PRO A 115 -7.42 6.60 0.08
C PRO A 115 -8.71 5.77 0.17
N HIS A 116 -9.67 6.21 0.99
CA HIS A 116 -10.94 5.53 1.25
C HIS A 116 -12.12 6.48 0.97
N ASN A 117 -12.09 7.20 -0.16
CA ASN A 117 -13.15 8.15 -0.51
C ASN A 117 -14.51 7.45 -0.69
N ILE A 118 -14.50 6.27 -1.30
CA ILE A 118 -15.62 5.32 -1.29
C ILE A 118 -15.10 4.05 -0.61
N PHE A 119 -15.85 3.54 0.36
CA PHE A 119 -15.54 2.33 1.10
C PHE A 119 -16.83 1.57 1.40
N GLU A 120 -17.12 0.54 0.62
CA GLU A 120 -18.42 -0.15 0.63
C GLU A 120 -18.24 -1.66 0.78
N PHE A 121 -19.04 -2.28 1.65
CA PHE A 121 -19.01 -3.74 1.82
C PHE A 121 -19.53 -4.44 0.57
N ASP A 122 -18.79 -5.45 0.08
CA ASP A 122 -19.19 -6.28 -1.05
C ASP A 122 -19.57 -7.69 -0.57
N PRO A 123 -20.88 -7.99 -0.46
CA PRO A 123 -21.35 -9.30 0.01
C PRO A 123 -21.03 -10.45 -0.96
N TRP A 124 -20.88 -10.15 -2.26
CA TRP A 124 -20.65 -11.17 -3.29
C TRP A 124 -19.18 -11.54 -3.45
N ALA A 125 -18.28 -10.58 -3.20
CA ALA A 125 -16.85 -10.84 -3.11
C ALA A 125 -16.39 -11.37 -1.73
N SER A 126 -17.28 -11.34 -0.74
CA SER A 126 -17.07 -11.93 0.59
C SER A 126 -17.38 -13.44 0.60
N SER A 127 -16.91 -14.15 1.63
CA SER A 127 -17.17 -15.61 1.73
C SER A 127 -18.64 -15.95 1.91
N SER A 128 -19.41 -15.03 2.50
CA SER A 128 -20.86 -15.10 2.55
C SER A 128 -21.46 -13.68 2.65
N PRO A 129 -22.69 -13.46 2.15
CA PRO A 129 -23.34 -12.15 2.23
C PRO A 129 -23.55 -11.66 3.68
N ASP A 130 -23.80 -12.59 4.61
CA ASP A 130 -24.07 -12.31 6.02
C ASP A 130 -22.84 -12.48 6.92
N ILE A 131 -21.62 -12.54 6.36
CA ILE A 131 -20.39 -12.80 7.12
C ILE A 131 -20.20 -11.84 8.30
N LEU A 132 -20.64 -10.59 8.18
CA LEU A 132 -20.53 -9.59 9.26
C LEU A 132 -21.34 -9.98 10.51
N ASN A 133 -22.41 -10.75 10.37
CA ASN A 133 -23.25 -11.23 11.46
C ASN A 133 -22.73 -12.53 12.09
N GLN A 134 -21.75 -13.19 11.46
CA GLN A 134 -21.14 -14.41 12.00
C GLN A 134 -20.42 -14.11 13.31
N THR A 135 -20.68 -14.92 14.33
CA THR A 135 -19.98 -14.84 15.61
C THR A 135 -18.70 -15.66 15.58
N ILE A 136 -17.59 -15.07 16.02
CA ILE A 136 -16.29 -15.71 16.15
C ILE A 136 -15.72 -15.48 17.55
N ILE A 137 -14.75 -16.31 17.95
CA ILE A 137 -14.02 -16.15 19.21
C ILE A 137 -12.64 -15.60 18.88
N MET A 138 -12.30 -14.44 19.45
CA MET A 138 -10.98 -13.84 19.31
C MET A 138 -10.36 -13.51 20.66
N PRO A 139 -9.02 -13.48 20.77
CA PRO A 139 -8.36 -12.93 21.95
C PRO A 139 -8.83 -11.49 22.20
N ASN A 140 -9.00 -11.12 23.47
CA ASN A 140 -9.32 -9.76 23.88
C ASN A 140 -8.08 -8.87 23.67
N ILE A 141 -7.90 -8.40 22.43
CA ILE A 141 -6.70 -7.68 22.01
C ILE A 141 -6.48 -6.38 22.78
N ILE A 142 -7.54 -5.76 23.30
CA ILE A 142 -7.44 -4.52 24.08
C ILE A 142 -6.93 -4.81 25.48
N LEU A 143 -7.47 -5.85 26.12
CA LEU A 143 -6.98 -6.32 27.41
C LEU A 143 -5.51 -6.74 27.31
N LEU A 144 -5.17 -7.56 26.31
CA LEU A 144 -3.82 -8.07 26.07
C LEU A 144 -2.83 -6.95 25.74
N SER A 145 -3.18 -6.03 24.84
CA SER A 145 -2.31 -4.89 24.48
C SER A 145 -2.11 -3.93 25.64
N SER A 146 -3.16 -3.68 26.44
CA SER A 146 -3.07 -2.85 27.64
C SER A 146 -2.14 -3.48 28.67
N ALA A 147 -2.29 -4.78 28.91
CA ALA A 147 -1.43 -5.51 29.83
C ALA A 147 0.04 -5.53 29.35
N ALA A 148 0.28 -5.75 28.06
CA ALA A 148 1.62 -5.66 27.46
C ALA A 148 2.24 -4.26 27.62
N LYS A 149 1.45 -3.20 27.40
CA LYS A 149 1.91 -1.81 27.57
C LYS A 149 2.22 -1.46 29.03
N LEU A 150 1.48 -2.04 29.98
CA LEU A 150 1.64 -1.83 31.41
C LEU A 150 2.66 -2.78 32.05
N HIS A 151 3.24 -3.71 31.30
CA HIS A 151 4.20 -4.70 31.81
C HIS A 151 5.37 -4.04 32.56
N ASP A 152 5.96 -2.99 31.98
CA ASP A 152 7.12 -2.28 32.53
C ASP A 152 6.75 -1.12 33.47
N TRP A 153 5.46 -0.95 33.79
CA TRP A 153 5.01 0.12 34.68
C TRP A 153 5.19 -0.24 36.16
N VAL A 154 5.11 0.78 37.02
CA VAL A 154 5.26 0.61 38.47
C VAL A 154 4.25 -0.39 39.03
N PHE A 155 4.71 -1.17 40.02
CA PHE A 155 3.97 -2.30 40.60
C PHE A 155 2.50 -1.99 40.94
N PHE A 156 2.24 -0.82 41.55
CA PHE A 156 0.90 -0.42 41.96
C PHE A 156 -0.06 -0.24 40.78
N VAL A 157 0.42 0.24 39.62
CA VAL A 157 -0.42 0.40 38.42
C VAL A 157 -0.81 -0.96 37.86
N ARG A 158 0.14 -1.91 37.81
CA ARG A 158 -0.15 -3.29 37.39
C ARG A 158 -1.14 -3.98 38.33
N HIS A 159 -1.00 -3.77 39.64
CA HIS A 159 -1.93 -4.33 40.62
C HIS A 159 -3.35 -3.75 40.49
N ALA A 160 -3.46 -2.43 40.31
CA ALA A 160 -4.74 -1.77 40.05
C ALA A 160 -5.39 -2.27 38.75
N PHE A 161 -4.60 -2.41 37.67
CA PHE A 161 -5.09 -2.97 36.41
C PHE A 161 -5.64 -4.39 36.60
N ASN A 162 -4.93 -5.27 37.31
CA ASN A 162 -5.43 -6.62 37.60
C ASN A 162 -6.73 -6.62 38.41
N ALA A 163 -6.85 -5.73 39.40
CA ALA A 163 -8.05 -5.64 40.23
C ALA A 163 -9.28 -5.22 39.39
N ILE A 164 -9.10 -4.28 38.47
CA ILE A 164 -10.19 -3.77 37.61
C ILE A 164 -10.56 -4.77 36.50
N THR A 165 -9.58 -5.54 36.01
CA THR A 165 -9.77 -6.47 34.88
C THR A 165 -9.98 -7.93 35.31
N ILE A 166 -10.17 -8.21 36.60
CA ILE A 166 -10.29 -9.58 37.11
C ILE A 166 -11.49 -10.35 36.53
N ASN A 167 -12.55 -9.63 36.14
CA ASN A 167 -13.76 -10.18 35.55
C ASN A 167 -13.80 -10.02 34.01
N GLU A 168 -12.75 -9.49 33.40
CA GLU A 168 -12.67 -9.34 31.95
C GLU A 168 -12.15 -10.63 31.33
N SER A 169 -12.88 -11.14 30.34
CA SER A 169 -12.49 -12.37 29.66
C SER A 169 -11.29 -12.14 28.73
N ALA A 170 -10.35 -13.09 28.74
CA ALA A 170 -9.21 -13.09 27.82
C ALA A 170 -9.60 -13.44 26.37
N PHE A 171 -10.78 -14.02 26.15
CA PHE A 171 -11.37 -14.24 24.83
C PHE A 171 -12.77 -13.61 24.77
N LEU A 172 -13.07 -12.98 23.64
CA LEU A 172 -14.37 -12.39 23.35
C LEU A 172 -15.07 -13.22 22.28
N LYS A 173 -16.36 -13.48 22.47
CA LYS A 173 -17.22 -14.15 21.51
C LYS A 173 -18.23 -13.14 20.99
N GLU A 174 -17.93 -12.57 19.84
CA GLU A 174 -18.70 -11.47 19.26
C GLU A 174 -18.81 -11.60 17.74
N THR A 175 -19.64 -10.76 17.11
CA THR A 175 -19.78 -10.74 15.65
C THR A 175 -18.54 -10.19 14.97
N ILE A 176 -18.32 -10.58 13.72
CA ILE A 176 -17.29 -9.98 12.87
C ILE A 176 -17.49 -8.47 12.75
N ASN A 177 -18.74 -8.00 12.60
CA ASN A 177 -19.06 -6.58 12.59
C ASN A 177 -18.56 -5.87 13.85
N TYR A 178 -18.77 -6.46 15.03
CA TYR A 178 -18.31 -5.90 16.29
C TYR A 178 -16.79 -5.70 16.29
N PHE A 179 -16.00 -6.72 15.94
CA PHE A 179 -14.55 -6.59 15.93
C PHE A 179 -14.02 -5.58 14.89
N LEU A 180 -14.68 -5.47 13.73
CA LEU A 180 -14.25 -4.55 12.67
C LEU A 180 -14.68 -3.09 12.94
N TRP A 181 -15.86 -2.87 13.51
CA TRP A 181 -16.48 -1.54 13.56
C TRP A 181 -16.85 -1.05 14.94
N ASP A 182 -17.38 -1.91 15.82
CA ASP A 182 -18.06 -1.49 17.06
C ASP A 182 -17.38 -1.98 18.35
N PHE A 183 -16.08 -2.33 18.26
CA PHE A 183 -15.36 -2.95 19.35
C PHE A 183 -15.18 -2.00 20.53
N THR A 184 -16.13 -2.05 21.46
CA THR A 184 -16.22 -1.19 22.65
C THR A 184 -16.25 -2.07 23.89
N ILE A 185 -15.35 -1.82 24.85
CA ILE A 185 -15.28 -2.58 26.11
C ILE A 185 -15.64 -1.66 27.28
N PRO A 186 -16.48 -2.10 28.24
CA PRO A 186 -16.89 -1.31 29.38
C PRO A 186 -15.72 -0.73 30.19
N THR A 187 -14.67 -1.51 30.46
CA THR A 187 -13.49 -1.04 31.18
C THR A 187 -12.74 0.08 30.46
N LEU A 188 -12.63 0.01 29.13
CA LEU A 188 -12.02 1.07 28.33
C LEU A 188 -12.88 2.34 28.33
N SER A 189 -14.20 2.19 28.26
CA SER A 189 -15.13 3.33 28.33
C SER A 189 -15.02 4.09 29.66
N LEU A 190 -14.78 3.38 30.76
CA LEU A 190 -14.54 3.97 32.07
C LEU A 190 -13.18 4.67 32.13
N LEU A 191 -12.11 4.05 31.61
CA LEU A 191 -10.77 4.65 31.56
C LEU A 191 -10.71 5.91 30.67
N ALA A 192 -11.44 5.92 29.56
CA ALA A 192 -11.49 7.04 28.63
C ALA A 192 -12.07 8.32 29.25
N HIS A 193 -12.89 8.19 30.30
CA HIS A 193 -13.41 9.34 31.04
C HIS A 193 -12.33 10.07 31.85
N TYR A 194 -11.32 9.35 32.34
CA TYR A 194 -10.29 9.88 33.24
C TYR A 194 -8.94 10.11 32.54
N VAL A 195 -8.69 9.47 31.41
CA VAL A 195 -7.42 9.57 30.69
C VAL A 195 -7.64 10.22 29.32
N PRO A 196 -7.10 11.43 29.09
CA PRO A 196 -7.24 12.11 27.80
C PRO A 196 -6.58 11.29 26.67
N ASN A 197 -7.19 11.33 25.48
CA ASN A 197 -6.76 10.66 24.24
C ASN A 197 -6.92 9.12 24.19
N ILE A 198 -7.72 8.51 25.07
CA ILE A 198 -8.15 7.12 24.88
C ILE A 198 -9.29 7.06 23.85
N VAL A 199 -9.16 6.17 22.87
CA VAL A 199 -10.24 5.88 21.91
C VAL A 199 -11.20 4.88 22.55
N SER A 200 -12.48 5.20 22.60
CA SER A 200 -13.52 4.34 23.20
C SER A 200 -13.93 3.17 22.31
N ASN A 201 -13.84 3.33 20.99
CA ASN A 201 -14.10 2.30 19.99
C ASN A 201 -12.79 1.82 19.36
N CYS A 202 -12.45 0.56 19.58
CA CYS A 202 -11.25 -0.10 19.08
C CYS A 202 -11.51 -0.96 17.84
N GLY A 203 -12.63 -0.76 17.14
CA GLY A 203 -12.93 -1.45 15.89
C GLY A 203 -11.77 -1.32 14.91
N LEU A 204 -11.36 -2.44 14.32
CA LEU A 204 -10.14 -2.51 13.51
C LEU A 204 -10.23 -1.59 12.28
N LEU A 205 -11.31 -1.71 11.49
CA LEU A 205 -11.55 -0.86 10.34
C LEU A 205 -12.00 0.54 10.75
N TYR A 206 -12.81 0.67 11.83
CA TYR A 206 -13.21 1.96 12.37
C TYR A 206 -11.99 2.87 12.64
N ASN A 207 -10.94 2.32 13.25
CA ASN A 207 -9.73 3.09 13.54
C ASN A 207 -8.81 3.26 12.33
N ALA A 208 -8.66 2.24 11.49
CA ALA A 208 -7.82 2.31 10.29
C ALA A 208 -8.34 3.37 9.30
N LEU A 209 -9.66 3.47 9.15
CA LEU A 209 -10.34 4.35 8.20
C LEU A 209 -10.70 5.72 8.77
N ARG A 210 -10.33 6.00 10.02
CA ARG A 210 -10.56 7.32 10.62
C ARG A 210 -9.93 8.40 9.71
N PRO A 211 -10.64 9.51 9.44
CA PRO A 211 -10.09 10.58 8.63
C PRO A 211 -8.74 11.07 9.17
N LYS A 212 -7.74 11.09 8.31
CA LYS A 212 -6.38 11.58 8.58
C LYS A 212 -6.05 12.61 7.50
N ASP A 213 -5.40 13.70 7.89
CA ASP A 213 -4.77 14.57 6.92
C ASP A 213 -3.59 13.84 6.29
N LEU A 214 -3.66 13.62 4.97
CA LEU A 214 -2.61 12.98 4.17
C LEU A 214 -2.24 13.93 3.03
N ILE A 215 -1.51 14.99 3.36
CA ILE A 215 -1.09 16.02 2.40
C ILE A 215 0.32 15.71 1.94
N TYR A 216 0.49 15.46 0.65
CA TYR A 216 1.78 15.19 0.03
C TYR A 216 2.18 16.38 -0.83
N ASN A 217 3.47 16.73 -0.80
CA ASN A 217 4.11 17.55 -1.81
C ASN A 217 5.17 16.69 -2.50
N VAL A 218 5.03 16.47 -3.81
CA VAL A 218 5.93 15.63 -4.62
C VAL A 218 6.56 16.43 -5.75
N LYS A 219 7.74 15.99 -6.19
CA LYS A 219 8.46 16.58 -7.32
C LYS A 219 7.85 16.13 -8.64
N ILE A 220 7.68 17.06 -9.57
CA ILE A 220 7.32 16.82 -10.98
C ILE A 220 8.21 17.69 -11.86
N GLY A 221 8.06 17.62 -13.18
CA GLY A 221 8.81 18.49 -14.07
C GLY A 221 10.23 18.00 -14.34
N VAL A 222 10.78 18.42 -15.48
CA VAL A 222 12.06 17.95 -15.99
C VAL A 222 13.26 18.55 -15.24
N ASP A 223 13.09 19.72 -14.64
CA ASP A 223 14.17 20.46 -13.97
C ASP A 223 14.60 19.82 -12.65
N ASN A 224 13.73 18.99 -12.06
CA ASN A 224 14.07 18.17 -10.90
C ASN A 224 14.96 16.96 -11.24
N GLY A 225 15.17 16.63 -12.51
CA GLY A 225 15.73 15.35 -12.94
C GLY A 225 14.65 14.25 -12.97
N ILE A 226 14.66 13.43 -14.03
CA ILE A 226 13.61 12.42 -14.25
C ILE A 226 13.61 11.35 -13.14
N GLU A 227 14.77 11.07 -12.55
CA GLU A 227 14.98 10.14 -11.44
C GLU A 227 14.33 10.61 -10.12
N ASN A 228 13.93 11.89 -10.06
CA ASN A 228 13.25 12.49 -8.93
C ASN A 228 11.74 12.61 -9.12
N PHE A 229 11.21 12.17 -10.26
CA PHE A 229 9.78 12.22 -10.54
C PHE A 229 8.97 11.52 -9.44
N PHE A 230 7.96 12.20 -8.92
CA PHE A 230 7.07 11.79 -7.83
C PHE A 230 7.73 11.51 -6.46
N ARG A 231 9.01 11.86 -6.28
CA ARG A 231 9.63 11.82 -4.95
C ARG A 231 8.98 12.82 -4.00
N VAL A 232 8.78 12.41 -2.76
CA VAL A 232 8.14 13.22 -1.74
C VAL A 232 9.11 14.26 -1.19
N ASN A 233 8.75 15.54 -1.32
CA ASN A 233 9.44 16.63 -0.63
C ASN A 233 8.97 16.71 0.83
N THR A 234 7.66 16.69 1.05
CA THR A 234 7.07 16.75 2.39
C THR A 234 5.78 15.94 2.47
N PHE A 235 5.51 15.42 3.67
CA PHE A 235 4.26 14.80 4.06
C PHE A 235 3.71 15.56 5.28
N ASN A 236 2.48 16.07 5.19
CA ASN A 236 1.86 16.95 6.19
C ASN A 236 2.77 18.10 6.63
N ASN A 237 3.41 18.75 5.64
CA ASN A 237 4.38 19.84 5.82
C ASN A 237 5.61 19.47 6.67
N LYS A 238 5.98 18.18 6.70
CA LYS A 238 7.12 17.65 7.44
C LYS A 238 7.95 16.69 6.59
N THR A 239 9.21 16.51 6.96
CA THR A 239 10.18 15.61 6.31
C THR A 239 10.43 14.32 7.11
N TYR A 240 9.67 14.11 8.17
CA TYR A 240 9.77 12.96 9.07
C TYR A 240 8.42 12.68 9.74
N PHE A 241 8.23 11.47 10.27
CA PHE A 241 7.05 11.12 11.08
C PHE A 241 7.15 11.69 12.51
N PRO A 242 6.27 12.60 12.93
CA PRO A 242 6.30 13.19 14.29
C PRO A 242 6.20 12.15 15.41
N GLN A 243 5.45 11.08 15.18
CA GLN A 243 5.22 9.98 16.12
C GLN A 243 6.54 9.31 16.53
N GLN A 244 7.56 9.40 15.68
CA GLN A 244 8.87 8.81 15.90
C GLN A 244 9.93 9.85 16.29
N ARG A 245 9.53 11.09 16.63
CA ARG A 245 10.46 12.18 17.02
C ARG A 245 11.40 11.81 18.17
N ALA A 246 10.95 11.00 19.13
CA ALA A 246 11.78 10.52 20.23
C ALA A 246 12.85 9.51 19.75
N TYR A 247 12.55 8.71 18.74
CA TYR A 247 13.48 7.79 18.09
C TYR A 247 14.48 8.56 17.22
N VAL A 248 14.02 9.50 16.38
CA VAL A 248 14.89 10.35 15.53
C VAL A 248 15.95 11.09 16.33
N LYS A 249 15.64 11.55 17.56
CA LYS A 249 16.62 12.20 18.43
C LYS A 249 17.70 11.26 19.00
N ARG A 250 17.42 9.96 19.06
CA ARG A 250 18.31 8.94 19.65
C ARG A 250 18.98 8.05 18.60
N ALA A 251 18.40 7.94 17.42
CA ALA A 251 18.91 7.15 16.31
C ALA A 251 20.31 7.67 15.96
N LYS A 252 21.32 6.83 16.17
CA LYS A 252 22.64 7.10 15.59
C LYS A 252 22.48 6.98 14.08
N LYS A 253 23.30 7.70 13.30
CA LYS A 253 23.32 7.65 11.83
C LYS A 253 23.48 6.22 11.25
N SER A 254 23.84 5.25 12.10
CA SER A 254 24.04 3.83 11.83
C SER A 254 22.90 2.89 12.27
N ASP A 255 21.79 3.39 12.85
CA ASP A 255 20.64 2.53 13.16
C ASP A 255 19.82 2.30 11.88
N GLU A 256 20.35 1.42 11.03
CA GLU A 256 19.78 0.93 9.76
C GLU A 256 18.37 0.33 9.87
N HIS A 257 17.88 0.06 11.09
CA HIS A 257 16.78 -0.88 11.28
C HIS A 257 15.36 -0.28 11.22
N CYS A 258 15.20 1.04 11.08
CA CYS A 258 13.89 1.67 10.84
C CYS A 258 14.07 3.08 10.23
N PRO A 259 14.14 3.22 8.90
CA PRO A 259 14.25 4.54 8.27
C PRO A 259 12.97 5.36 8.49
N VAL A 260 13.09 6.38 9.34
CA VAL A 260 12.03 7.34 9.73
C VAL A 260 12.03 8.59 8.83
N ILE A 261 13.06 8.72 8.01
CA ILE A 261 13.31 9.88 7.16
C ILE A 261 12.52 9.69 5.87
N LEU A 262 11.74 10.69 5.48
CA LEU A 262 10.94 10.67 4.24
C LEU A 262 11.78 10.99 2.99
N ASP A 263 13.04 11.33 3.17
CA ASP A 263 14.00 11.53 2.09
C ASP A 263 14.09 10.24 1.25
N ASN A 264 14.18 10.40 -0.07
CA ASN A 264 14.24 9.31 -1.04
C ASN A 264 13.00 8.39 -1.06
N SER A 265 11.84 8.84 -0.57
CA SER A 265 10.60 8.05 -0.56
C SER A 265 9.52 8.55 -1.54
N PHE A 266 8.60 7.65 -1.87
CA PHE A 266 7.45 7.86 -2.75
C PHE A 266 6.14 7.68 -1.99
N ASP A 267 5.08 8.30 -2.48
CA ASP A 267 3.73 8.09 -1.96
C ASP A 267 3.10 6.78 -2.48
N ASN A 268 3.83 6.03 -3.33
CA ASN A 268 3.36 4.79 -3.96
C ASN A 268 2.16 5.01 -4.89
N SER A 269 2.16 6.10 -5.65
CA SER A 269 1.20 6.29 -6.74
C SER A 269 1.85 6.25 -8.12
N LEU A 270 3.07 6.80 -8.23
CA LEU A 270 3.90 6.81 -9.43
C LEU A 270 5.39 6.73 -9.01
N PHE A 271 6.22 6.22 -9.90
CA PHE A 271 7.67 6.09 -9.72
C PHE A 271 8.42 6.73 -10.88
N PRO A 272 9.75 6.96 -10.75
CA PRO A 272 10.55 7.50 -11.82
C PRO A 272 10.55 6.58 -13.05
N PRO A 273 10.63 7.15 -14.28
CA PRO A 273 10.79 6.37 -15.50
C PRO A 273 12.19 5.74 -15.57
N LEU A 274 12.35 4.76 -16.48
CA LEU A 274 13.61 4.07 -16.74
C LEU A 274 14.18 3.31 -15.53
N LEU A 275 13.32 2.59 -14.82
CA LEU A 275 13.72 1.76 -13.69
C LEU A 275 14.68 0.63 -14.12
N THR A 276 15.66 0.37 -13.28
CA THR A 276 16.52 -0.82 -13.33
C THR A 276 16.35 -1.64 -12.04
N PRO A 277 16.73 -2.94 -12.02
CA PRO A 277 16.68 -3.77 -10.80
C PRO A 277 17.44 -3.19 -9.60
N GLU A 278 18.43 -2.33 -9.84
CA GLU A 278 19.22 -1.66 -8.79
C GLU A 278 18.59 -0.35 -8.28
N THR A 279 17.51 0.11 -8.91
CA THR A 279 16.86 1.38 -8.55
C THR A 279 16.20 1.26 -7.18
N GLU A 280 16.63 2.10 -6.23
CA GLU A 280 16.07 2.06 -4.89
C GLU A 280 14.70 2.74 -4.81
N LEU A 281 13.68 1.94 -4.49
CA LEU A 281 12.31 2.41 -4.31
C LEU A 281 11.89 2.24 -2.85
N ASN A 282 11.62 3.35 -2.18
CA ASN A 282 11.10 3.37 -0.81
C ASN A 282 9.71 4.01 -0.80
N ILE A 283 8.73 3.35 -0.20
CA ILE A 283 7.35 3.84 -0.16
C ILE A 283 6.94 4.26 1.26
N ILE A 284 6.11 5.28 1.36
CA ILE A 284 5.53 5.72 2.63
C ILE A 284 4.39 4.80 3.04
N ALA A 285 4.53 4.12 4.18
CA ALA A 285 3.48 3.32 4.79
C ALA A 285 2.87 4.07 5.99
N THR A 286 1.86 4.90 5.70
CA THR A 286 1.21 5.79 6.69
C THR A 286 0.68 5.05 7.92
N GLU A 287 0.07 3.88 7.72
CA GLU A 287 -0.51 3.07 8.79
C GLU A 287 0.53 2.55 9.80
N SER A 288 1.77 2.38 9.35
CA SER A 288 2.88 1.93 10.21
C SER A 288 3.87 3.05 10.56
N CYS A 289 3.57 4.30 10.16
CA CYS A 289 4.34 5.52 10.41
C CYS A 289 5.83 5.42 10.03
N ARG A 290 6.15 4.84 8.86
CA ARG A 290 7.51 4.62 8.40
C ARG A 290 7.59 4.44 6.88
N THR A 291 8.79 4.24 6.37
CA THR A 291 9.03 3.88 4.96
C THR A 291 9.31 2.38 4.81
N LEU A 292 8.90 1.80 3.68
CA LEU A 292 9.17 0.40 3.30
C LEU A 292 10.01 0.38 2.03
N LYS A 293 11.10 -0.37 2.04
CA LYS A 293 11.87 -0.65 0.82
C LYS A 293 11.14 -1.69 -0.03
N LEU A 294 10.97 -1.38 -1.30
CA LEU A 294 10.60 -2.33 -2.35
C LEU A 294 11.88 -3.01 -2.86
N ASN A 295 11.91 -4.34 -2.82
CA ASN A 295 13.04 -5.12 -3.30
C ASN A 295 12.65 -5.84 -4.59
N TYR A 296 13.47 -5.65 -5.63
CA TYR A 296 13.32 -6.34 -6.89
C TYR A 296 13.39 -7.86 -6.66
N ASP A 297 12.41 -8.59 -7.17
CA ASP A 297 12.37 -10.05 -7.14
C ASP A 297 12.69 -10.63 -8.53
N ARG A 298 11.92 -10.23 -9.55
CA ARG A 298 12.05 -10.76 -10.92
C ARG A 298 11.27 -9.97 -11.97
N ASP A 299 11.57 -10.23 -13.23
CA ASP A 299 10.77 -9.79 -14.38
C ASP A 299 9.48 -10.59 -14.50
N VAL A 300 8.40 -9.92 -14.87
CA VAL A 300 7.08 -10.49 -15.11
C VAL A 300 6.39 -9.83 -16.31
N VAL A 301 5.36 -10.48 -16.84
CA VAL A 301 4.46 -9.86 -17.83
C VAL A 301 3.12 -9.61 -17.16
N CYS A 302 2.68 -8.36 -17.13
CA CYS A 302 1.39 -7.96 -16.57
C CYS A 302 0.62 -7.10 -17.57
N GLN A 303 -0.64 -7.46 -17.84
CA GLN A 303 -1.49 -6.80 -18.84
C GLN A 303 -0.85 -6.69 -20.25
N GLY A 304 0.08 -7.59 -20.59
CA GLY A 304 0.83 -7.57 -21.86
C GLY A 304 2.08 -6.68 -21.88
N PHE A 305 2.42 -6.03 -20.76
CA PHE A 305 3.63 -5.22 -20.60
C PHE A 305 4.71 -5.98 -19.82
N ASN A 306 5.98 -5.79 -20.20
CA ASN A 306 7.11 -6.20 -19.38
C ASN A 306 7.14 -5.33 -18.12
N ALA A 307 7.24 -5.96 -16.96
CA ALA A 307 7.17 -5.28 -15.68
C ALA A 307 8.14 -5.93 -14.68
N TYR A 308 8.49 -5.19 -13.63
CA TYR A 308 9.24 -5.72 -12.50
C TYR A 308 8.28 -6.06 -11.36
N ARG A 309 8.50 -7.23 -10.77
CA ARG A 309 7.86 -7.62 -9.52
C ARG A 309 8.73 -7.15 -8.37
N GLU A 310 8.20 -6.25 -7.57
CA GLU A 310 8.80 -5.71 -6.37
C GLU A 310 8.11 -6.27 -5.12
N VAL A 311 8.89 -6.61 -4.09
CA VAL A 311 8.37 -7.11 -2.81
C VAL A 311 8.63 -6.08 -1.71
N PRO A 312 7.59 -5.49 -1.09
CA PRO A 312 7.77 -4.56 0.01
C PRO A 312 8.28 -5.28 1.25
N THR A 313 9.21 -4.64 1.95
CA THR A 313 9.71 -5.13 3.24
C THR A 313 8.57 -5.10 4.27
N ALA A 314 8.00 -6.25 4.58
CA ALA A 314 6.86 -6.40 5.50
C ALA A 314 7.30 -6.60 6.96
N PHE A 315 6.54 -6.06 7.93
CA PHE A 315 6.73 -6.38 9.35
C PHE A 315 6.25 -7.77 9.71
N SER A 316 5.15 -8.19 9.08
CA SER A 316 4.62 -9.54 9.16
C SER A 316 3.76 -9.78 7.94
N ALA A 317 4.12 -10.79 7.16
CA ALA A 317 3.22 -11.34 6.18
C ALA A 317 2.16 -12.24 6.86
N PRO A 318 1.04 -12.54 6.20
CA PRO A 318 0.03 -13.47 6.68
C PRO A 318 0.61 -14.82 7.10
N HIS A 319 -0.01 -15.42 8.11
CA HIS A 319 0.40 -16.68 8.73
C HIS A 319 1.86 -16.70 9.22
N PHE A 320 2.39 -15.54 9.64
CA PHE A 320 3.78 -15.38 10.09
C PHE A 320 4.84 -15.81 9.06
N MET A 321 4.49 -15.75 7.76
CA MET A 321 5.43 -16.06 6.69
C MET A 321 6.65 -15.13 6.75
N ASN A 322 7.84 -15.69 6.54
CA ASN A 322 9.13 -14.98 6.55
C ASN A 322 9.42 -14.21 7.85
N THR A 323 8.89 -14.67 9.00
CA THR A 323 9.21 -14.10 10.31
C THR A 323 10.20 -14.96 11.09
N ALA A 324 10.98 -14.35 11.97
CA ALA A 324 11.87 -15.07 12.90
C ALA A 324 11.11 -15.72 14.07
N TYR A 325 9.83 -15.38 14.25
CA TYR A 325 9.01 -15.88 15.34
C TYR A 325 8.54 -17.31 15.06
N ASN A 326 8.90 -18.25 15.93
CA ASN A 326 8.46 -19.63 15.81
C ASN A 326 7.02 -19.80 16.33
N PHE A 327 6.05 -19.45 15.48
CA PHE A 327 4.62 -19.50 15.78
C PHE A 327 4.08 -20.91 16.07
N THR A 328 4.71 -21.97 15.51
CA THR A 328 4.25 -23.36 15.67
C THR A 328 4.26 -23.87 17.12
N LYS A 329 5.05 -23.21 17.99
CA LYS A 329 5.07 -23.46 19.43
C LYS A 329 3.78 -23.04 20.15
N HIS A 330 3.06 -22.08 19.57
CA HIS A 330 1.94 -21.41 20.22
C HIS A 330 0.62 -21.59 19.47
N PHE A 331 0.69 -21.93 18.17
CA PHE A 331 -0.48 -21.97 17.29
C PHE A 331 -0.55 -23.26 16.48
N GLU A 332 -1.78 -23.73 16.26
CA GLU A 332 -2.19 -24.74 15.28
C GLU A 332 -3.13 -24.09 14.26
N GLY A 333 -3.08 -24.52 12.99
CA GLY A 333 -3.97 -24.04 11.93
C GLY A 333 -3.41 -22.89 11.07
N LEU A 334 -2.24 -22.34 11.40
CA LEU A 334 -1.56 -21.36 10.53
C LEU A 334 -0.72 -22.08 9.46
N SER A 335 -0.90 -21.70 8.19
CA SER A 335 -0.22 -22.30 7.04
C SER A 335 0.39 -21.21 6.14
N PRO A 336 1.63 -20.75 6.37
CA PRO A 336 2.29 -19.78 5.50
C PRO A 336 2.49 -20.34 4.09
N ASP A 337 2.34 -19.48 3.09
CA ASP A 337 2.31 -19.83 1.67
C ASP A 337 2.76 -18.60 0.88
N LYS A 338 3.82 -18.73 0.10
CA LYS A 338 4.45 -17.60 -0.59
C LYS A 338 3.52 -16.96 -1.63
N GLU A 339 2.81 -17.77 -2.40
CA GLU A 339 1.95 -17.25 -3.48
C GLU A 339 0.73 -16.52 -2.92
N LYS A 340 0.19 -17.01 -1.80
CA LYS A 340 -1.01 -16.43 -1.17
C LYS A 340 -0.71 -15.28 -0.23
N HIS A 341 0.46 -15.26 0.39
CA HIS A 341 0.74 -14.36 1.51
C HIS A 341 1.89 -13.37 1.24
N GLU A 342 2.64 -13.51 0.14
CA GLU A 342 3.64 -12.49 -0.21
C GLU A 342 2.94 -11.26 -0.83
N ALA A 343 3.29 -10.08 -0.31
CA ALA A 343 2.91 -8.84 -0.93
C ALA A 343 3.72 -8.60 -2.21
N GLU A 344 3.12 -7.94 -3.19
CA GLU A 344 3.79 -7.61 -4.45
C GLU A 344 3.30 -6.29 -5.01
N VAL A 345 4.20 -5.59 -5.68
CA VAL A 345 3.92 -4.41 -6.49
C VAL A 345 4.52 -4.67 -7.86
N ILE A 346 3.70 -4.65 -8.90
CA ILE A 346 4.14 -4.88 -10.27
C ILE A 346 4.24 -3.51 -10.95
N ILE A 347 5.45 -3.13 -11.35
CA ILE A 347 5.74 -1.81 -11.88
C ILE A 347 6.22 -1.93 -13.33
N GLU A 348 5.63 -1.17 -14.23
CA GLU A 348 6.16 -1.01 -15.59
C GLU A 348 7.40 -0.10 -15.52
N PRO A 349 8.59 -0.58 -15.96
CA PRO A 349 9.85 0.11 -15.69
C PRO A 349 10.12 1.31 -16.59
N THR A 350 9.53 1.38 -17.78
CA THR A 350 9.81 2.46 -18.74
C THR A 350 9.28 3.80 -18.24
N MET A 351 8.06 3.81 -17.70
CA MET A 351 7.38 4.98 -17.19
C MET A 351 7.27 5.02 -15.66
N GLY A 352 7.58 3.93 -14.96
CA GLY A 352 7.46 3.87 -13.50
C GLY A 352 6.00 3.83 -13.04
N ILE A 353 5.11 3.19 -13.81
CA ILE A 353 3.68 3.10 -13.49
C ILE A 353 3.40 1.79 -12.76
N PRO A 354 2.83 1.80 -11.54
CA PRO A 354 2.36 0.58 -10.89
C PRO A 354 1.15 0.03 -11.65
N LEU A 355 1.26 -1.18 -12.19
CA LEU A 355 0.20 -1.86 -12.94
C LEU A 355 -0.74 -2.65 -12.02
N GLU A 356 -0.17 -3.27 -11.00
CA GLU A 356 -0.89 -4.10 -10.04
C GLU A 356 -0.23 -4.00 -8.68
N GLU A 357 -1.03 -3.88 -7.63
CA GLU A 357 -0.57 -3.86 -6.25
C GLU A 357 -1.36 -4.87 -5.44
N LYS A 358 -0.66 -5.76 -4.74
CA LYS A 358 -1.23 -6.67 -3.75
C LYS A 358 -0.52 -6.48 -2.42
N TYR A 359 -1.07 -5.63 -1.56
CA TYR A 359 -0.56 -5.43 -0.21
C TYR A 359 -1.15 -6.47 0.73
N ARG A 360 -0.28 -7.31 1.32
CA ARG A 360 -0.69 -8.39 2.23
C ARG A 360 0.07 -8.26 3.54
N PHE A 361 -0.63 -7.83 4.59
CA PHE A 361 0.00 -7.59 5.89
C PHE A 361 -0.84 -8.15 7.01
N GLN A 362 -0.16 -8.74 8.00
CA GLN A 362 -0.76 -9.26 9.22
C GLN A 362 -0.46 -8.34 10.40
N ILE A 363 -1.49 -8.04 11.18
CA ILE A 363 -1.37 -7.28 12.41
C ILE A 363 -1.29 -8.24 13.58
N ASN A 364 -0.23 -8.07 14.38
CA ASN A 364 0.09 -8.92 15.51
C ASN A 364 0.29 -8.10 16.78
N ILE A 365 0.07 -8.74 17.92
CA ILE A 365 0.25 -8.14 19.24
C ILE A 365 1.35 -8.94 19.97
N PRO A 366 2.58 -8.40 20.06
CA PRO A 366 3.64 -9.03 20.82
C PRO A 366 3.38 -8.88 22.31
N LEU A 367 3.42 -9.99 23.05
CA LEU A 367 3.21 -10.01 24.49
C LEU A 367 4.52 -10.33 25.22
N PRO A 368 4.87 -9.55 26.26
CA PRO A 368 6.03 -9.82 27.10
C PRO A 368 5.76 -11.04 28.01
N ASP A 369 6.64 -11.27 28.98
CA ASP A 369 6.32 -12.17 30.10
C ASP A 369 5.12 -11.58 30.85
N MET A 370 3.99 -12.28 30.92
CA MET A 370 2.81 -11.76 31.59
C MET A 370 2.81 -12.04 33.09
N LYS A 371 3.97 -12.37 33.67
CA LYS A 371 4.17 -12.54 35.11
C LYS A 371 3.70 -11.30 35.89
N GLY A 372 2.82 -11.55 36.86
CA GLY A 372 2.24 -10.50 37.69
C GLY A 372 0.95 -9.89 37.14
N PHE A 373 0.42 -10.40 36.01
CA PHE A 373 -0.97 -10.21 35.60
C PHE A 373 -1.86 -11.37 36.09
N ASN A 374 -3.16 -11.34 35.84
CA ASN A 374 -4.08 -12.43 36.21
C ASN A 374 -3.70 -13.77 35.51
N LYS A 375 -4.25 -14.89 35.99
CA LYS A 375 -3.87 -16.24 35.51
C LYS A 375 -4.15 -16.44 34.02
N ASP A 376 -5.25 -15.89 33.52
CA ASP A 376 -5.65 -16.04 32.12
C ASP A 376 -4.65 -15.32 31.20
N LEU A 377 -4.25 -14.09 31.54
CA LEU A 377 -3.25 -13.33 30.81
C LEU A 377 -1.86 -13.97 30.85
N GLN A 378 -1.50 -14.63 31.96
CA GLN A 378 -0.24 -15.36 32.08
C GLN A 378 -0.08 -16.47 31.03
N ARG A 379 -1.18 -17.06 30.55
CA ARG A 379 -1.17 -18.08 29.48
C ARG A 379 -0.62 -17.55 28.17
N PHE A 380 -0.64 -16.23 27.96
CA PHE A 380 -0.20 -15.59 26.73
C PHE A 380 1.25 -15.09 26.75
N SER A 381 2.01 -15.42 27.81
CA SER A 381 3.40 -14.97 27.97
C SER A 381 4.28 -15.34 26.78
N HIS A 382 5.05 -14.37 26.28
CA HIS A 382 5.95 -14.52 25.13
C HIS A 382 5.29 -14.92 23.80
N MET A 383 3.96 -14.80 23.70
CA MET A 383 3.24 -15.03 22.45
C MET A 383 3.19 -13.77 21.59
N VAL A 384 3.10 -13.96 20.28
CA VAL A 384 2.78 -12.90 19.32
C VAL A 384 1.41 -13.26 18.76
N ILE A 385 0.38 -12.59 19.26
CA ILE A 385 -1.01 -12.93 18.97
C ILE A 385 -1.41 -12.38 17.60
N PRO A 386 -1.78 -13.24 16.63
CA PRO A 386 -2.29 -12.76 15.35
C PRO A 386 -3.71 -12.24 15.54
N SER A 387 -3.95 -10.99 15.15
CA SER A 387 -5.28 -10.39 15.25
C SER A 387 -6.07 -10.62 13.97
N PHE A 388 -5.57 -10.08 12.86
CA PHE A 388 -6.15 -10.22 11.53
C PHE A 388 -5.05 -9.95 10.50
N TRP A 389 -5.31 -10.31 9.25
CA TRP A 389 -4.54 -9.82 8.13
C TRP A 389 -5.47 -9.26 7.05
N TYR A 390 -4.91 -8.44 6.18
CA TYR A 390 -5.66 -7.88 5.07
C TYR A 390 -4.88 -7.99 3.77
N GLU A 391 -5.62 -8.08 2.68
CA GLU A 391 -5.15 -7.95 1.31
C GLU A 391 -5.81 -6.69 0.71
N PHE A 392 -5.02 -5.76 0.20
CA PHE A 392 -5.53 -4.73 -0.70
C PHE A 392 -5.02 -5.03 -2.11
N VAL A 393 -5.96 -5.28 -3.04
CA VAL A 393 -5.65 -5.49 -4.46
C VAL A 393 -6.12 -4.28 -5.25
N SER A 394 -5.19 -3.64 -5.95
CA SER A 394 -5.47 -2.56 -6.89
C SER A 394 -4.92 -2.93 -8.25
N LEU A 395 -5.72 -2.73 -9.29
CA LEU A 395 -5.31 -2.91 -10.68
C LEU A 395 -5.41 -1.57 -11.37
N PHE A 396 -4.27 -1.01 -11.76
CA PHE A 396 -4.26 0.20 -12.54
C PHE A 396 -4.59 -0.16 -13.99
N GLN A 397 -5.74 0.32 -14.48
CA GLN A 397 -6.07 0.22 -15.90
C GLN A 397 -5.38 1.35 -16.65
N ILE A 398 -4.41 0.99 -17.48
CA ILE A 398 -3.78 1.94 -18.39
C ILE A 398 -4.84 2.42 -19.39
N SER A 399 -5.09 3.73 -19.43
CA SER A 399 -6.01 4.32 -20.41
C SER A 399 -5.56 4.03 -21.84
N SER A 400 -6.49 3.97 -22.79
CA SER A 400 -6.15 3.64 -24.19
C SER A 400 -5.12 4.58 -24.81
N SER A 401 -5.06 5.85 -24.39
CA SER A 401 -4.05 6.81 -24.84
C SER A 401 -2.65 6.51 -24.28
N LEU A 402 -2.55 6.06 -23.04
CA LEU A 402 -1.30 5.59 -22.46
C LEU A 402 -0.88 4.24 -23.06
N GLN A 403 -1.82 3.32 -23.32
CA GLN A 403 -1.54 2.05 -24.01
C GLN A 403 -0.94 2.28 -25.40
N LEU A 404 -1.51 3.19 -26.20
CA LEU A 404 -0.95 3.61 -27.49
C LEU A 404 0.49 4.12 -27.34
N SER A 405 0.75 4.89 -26.29
CA SER A 405 2.09 5.42 -26.01
C SER A 405 3.07 4.29 -25.66
N PHE A 406 2.67 3.33 -24.83
CA PHE A 406 3.46 2.14 -24.53
C PHE A 406 3.75 1.30 -25.78
N VAL A 407 2.74 1.09 -26.63
CA VAL A 407 2.89 0.33 -27.88
C VAL A 407 3.88 1.05 -28.81
N LEU A 408 3.79 2.37 -28.97
CA LEU A 408 4.72 3.14 -29.79
C LEU A 408 6.17 3.06 -29.28
N ILE A 409 6.35 2.95 -27.97
CA ILE A 409 7.68 2.78 -27.35
C ILE A 409 8.20 1.35 -27.58
N GLN A 410 7.37 0.33 -27.38
CA GLN A 410 7.75 -1.08 -27.53
C GLN A 410 8.00 -1.48 -29.00
N LEU A 411 7.30 -0.87 -29.96
CA LEU A 411 7.51 -1.09 -31.39
C LEU A 411 8.94 -0.73 -31.85
N ARG A 412 9.68 0.07 -31.09
CA ARG A 412 11.09 0.38 -31.39
C ARG A 412 12.09 -0.63 -30.81
N ASN A 413 11.73 -1.40 -29.77
CA ASN A 413 12.54 -2.56 -29.37
C ASN A 413 12.54 -3.67 -30.45
N PHE A 414 11.59 -3.61 -31.39
CA PHE A 414 11.54 -4.42 -32.60
C PHE A 414 12.44 -3.92 -33.75
N ASP A 415 13.22 -2.83 -33.58
CA ASP A 415 14.21 -2.38 -34.57
C ASP A 415 15.37 -3.40 -34.80
N ASN A 416 15.38 -4.52 -34.06
CA ASN A 416 16.24 -5.68 -34.35
C ASN A 416 15.70 -6.65 -35.42
N PHE A 417 14.49 -6.43 -35.95
CA PHE A 417 14.12 -7.05 -37.22
C PHE A 417 14.81 -6.31 -38.34
N ARG A 418 16.02 -6.80 -38.68
CA ARG A 418 16.67 -6.53 -39.96
C ARG A 418 15.61 -6.53 -41.05
N ILE A 419 15.46 -5.40 -41.73
CA ILE A 419 14.74 -5.30 -43.00
C ILE A 419 15.51 -6.19 -44.00
N TRP A 420 15.20 -7.48 -44.00
CA TRP A 420 15.41 -8.34 -45.15
C TRP A 420 14.13 -8.30 -45.98
N THR A 421 14.33 -8.28 -47.30
CA THR A 421 13.33 -8.42 -48.37
C THR A 421 12.39 -7.24 -48.63
N ILE A 422 12.90 -6.23 -49.36
CA ILE A 422 12.27 -5.79 -50.62
C ILE A 422 13.38 -5.60 -51.68
N CYS A 423 13.80 -6.71 -52.26
CA CYS A 423 14.41 -6.78 -53.59
C CYS A 423 14.01 -8.14 -54.16
N GLN A 424 12.86 -8.18 -54.85
CA GLN A 424 12.51 -9.12 -55.91
C GLN A 424 11.06 -8.81 -56.36
N HIS A 425 10.90 -7.93 -57.33
CA HIS A 425 10.52 -8.30 -58.71
C HIS A 425 10.56 -7.08 -59.63
#